data_AF-A0AAU4SN97-F1
#
_entry.id   AF-A0AAU4SN97-F1
#
_cell.length_a   1.000
_cell.length_b   1.000
_cell.length_c   1.000
_cell.angle_alpha   90.00
_cell.angle_beta   90.00
_cell.angle_gamma   90.00
#
_symmetry.space_group_name_H-M   'P 1'
#
loop_
_entity.id
_entity.type
_entity.pdbx_description
1 polymer ?
#
loop_
_entity_poly.entity_id
_entity_poly.type
_entity_poly.pdbx_seq_one_letter_code
_entity_poly.pdbx_strand_id
1 'polypeptide(L)'
;MIPCDESHQQPEAAVAATQTALKKWEKVREFALGLPGATEDFPWGETVAKVNKKVFVFLGVTDGSYPMGMTVKLKDEAAHAHAMTSPGAEPAGYGLGKAGWVSLPLEEKGSPAAELLCDWVEESYRAIAPKKLIAELDAR
;
A
#
# COMPACT_ATOMS: atom_id res chain seq x y z
N MET A 1 -16.54 42.73 -30.37
CA MET A 1 -15.28 42.01 -30.66
C MET A 1 -14.91 41.30 -29.36
N ILE A 2 -14.84 39.97 -29.42
CA ILE A 2 -15.06 39.03 -28.31
C ILE A 2 -13.95 39.11 -27.24
N PRO A 3 -14.26 39.06 -25.93
CA PRO A 3 -13.29 38.80 -24.88
C PRO A 3 -12.99 37.29 -24.82
N CYS A 4 -11.75 36.88 -25.02
CA CYS A 4 -11.31 35.52 -24.72
C CYS A 4 -10.83 35.47 -23.27
N ASP A 5 -11.78 35.27 -22.37
CA ASP A 5 -11.53 34.68 -21.05
C ASP A 5 -11.60 33.15 -21.17
N GLU A 6 -11.10 32.47 -20.14
CA GLU A 6 -11.30 31.07 -19.79
C GLU A 6 -10.27 30.00 -20.23
N SER A 7 -9.71 29.39 -19.16
CA SER A 7 -9.27 27.99 -19.04
C SER A 7 -7.77 27.71 -19.11
N HIS A 8 -7.04 28.12 -18.08
CA HIS A 8 -5.86 27.38 -17.59
C HIS A 8 -6.07 27.03 -16.10
N GLN A 9 -7.06 26.20 -15.81
CA GLN A 9 -7.17 25.57 -14.49
C GLN A 9 -7.04 24.06 -14.66
N GLN A 10 -5.81 23.53 -14.56
CA GLN A 10 -5.54 22.11 -14.30
C GLN A 10 -4.02 21.86 -14.05
N PRO A 11 -3.53 22.13 -12.83
CA PRO A 11 -2.51 21.25 -12.24
C PRO A 11 -2.80 20.79 -10.79
N GLU A 12 -3.82 21.35 -10.11
CA GLU A 12 -4.07 21.05 -8.68
C GLU A 12 -4.47 19.60 -8.39
N ALA A 13 -5.21 18.96 -9.28
CA ALA A 13 -5.74 17.62 -9.03
C ALA A 13 -4.66 16.54 -8.92
N ALA A 14 -3.63 16.59 -9.78
CA ALA A 14 -2.52 15.63 -9.77
C ALA A 14 -1.63 15.82 -8.52
N VAL A 15 -1.30 17.07 -8.18
CA VAL A 15 -0.48 17.40 -7.00
C VAL A 15 -1.20 17.03 -5.69
N ALA A 16 -2.52 17.22 -5.62
CA ALA A 16 -3.31 16.84 -4.45
C ALA A 16 -3.49 15.32 -4.29
N ALA A 17 -3.61 14.59 -5.41
CA ALA A 17 -3.67 13.13 -5.41
C ALA A 17 -2.35 12.51 -4.91
N THR A 18 -1.21 13.01 -5.40
CA THR A 18 0.13 12.60 -4.95
C THR A 18 0.36 12.93 -3.47
N GLN A 19 -0.05 14.12 -2.98
CA GLN A 19 0.05 14.44 -1.54
C GLN A 19 -0.80 13.52 -0.65
N THR A 20 -2.01 13.16 -1.11
CA THR A 20 -2.90 12.28 -0.35
C THR A 20 -2.36 10.85 -0.33
N ALA A 21 -1.86 10.37 -1.47
CA ALA A 21 -1.21 9.07 -1.59
C ALA A 21 0.05 8.99 -0.71
N LEU A 22 0.87 10.05 -0.68
CA LEU A 22 2.05 10.11 0.18
C LEU A 22 1.67 10.01 1.66
N LYS A 23 0.65 10.76 2.11
CA LYS A 23 0.16 10.66 3.51
C LYS A 23 -0.33 9.26 3.86
N LYS A 24 -1.05 8.60 2.94
CA LYS A 24 -1.48 7.20 3.12
C LYS A 24 -0.26 6.28 3.22
N TRP A 25 0.69 6.45 2.31
CA TRP A 25 1.92 5.66 2.26
C TRP A 25 2.75 5.81 3.54
N GLU A 26 2.96 7.03 4.02
CA GLU A 26 3.68 7.32 5.27
C GLU A 26 3.00 6.64 6.45
N LYS A 27 1.67 6.79 6.55
CA LYS A 27 0.90 6.19 7.65
C LYS A 27 0.96 4.66 7.65
N VAL A 28 0.86 4.04 6.48
CA VAL A 28 0.98 2.59 6.31
C VAL A 28 2.40 2.14 6.65
N ARG A 29 3.43 2.87 6.20
CA ARG A 29 4.83 2.59 6.52
C ARG A 29 5.08 2.67 8.02
N GLU A 30 4.65 3.74 8.68
CA GLU A 30 4.79 3.90 10.13
C GLU A 30 4.11 2.77 10.88
N PHE A 31 2.89 2.40 10.47
CA PHE A 31 2.17 1.27 11.04
C PHE A 31 2.93 -0.05 10.85
N ALA A 32 3.37 -0.34 9.62
CA ALA A 32 4.11 -1.55 9.29
C ALA A 32 5.40 -1.68 10.12
N LEU A 33 6.12 -0.57 10.33
CA LEU A 33 7.35 -0.54 11.14
C LEU A 33 7.10 -0.57 12.65
N GLY A 34 5.88 -0.24 13.09
CA GLY A 34 5.45 -0.39 14.48
C GLY A 34 5.16 -1.83 14.91
N LEU A 35 5.02 -2.74 13.93
CA LEU A 35 4.75 -4.16 14.17
C LEU A 35 5.98 -4.88 14.74
N PRO A 36 5.78 -5.88 15.63
CA PRO A 36 6.89 -6.52 16.31
C PRO A 36 7.83 -7.23 15.33
N GLY A 37 9.13 -6.93 15.39
CA GLY A 37 10.13 -7.51 14.50
C GLY A 37 10.00 -7.12 13.03
N ALA A 38 9.23 -6.07 12.72
CA ALA A 38 9.20 -5.47 11.39
C ALA A 38 10.43 -4.56 11.18
N THR A 39 10.97 -4.59 9.97
CA THR A 39 12.13 -3.80 9.54
C THR A 39 11.93 -3.32 8.12
N GLU A 40 12.32 -2.08 7.84
CA GLU A 40 12.37 -1.55 6.48
C GLU A 40 13.60 -2.05 5.73
N ASP A 41 13.44 -2.29 4.43
CA ASP A 41 14.53 -2.69 3.54
C ASP A 41 14.25 -2.19 2.11
N PHE A 42 15.30 -2.14 1.27
CA PHE A 42 15.23 -1.59 -0.09
C PHE A 42 15.94 -2.47 -1.12
N PRO A 43 15.42 -3.68 -1.40
CA PRO A 43 16.12 -4.67 -2.22
C PRO A 43 16.34 -4.25 -3.68
N TRP A 44 15.43 -3.45 -4.26
CA TRP A 44 15.50 -2.99 -5.65
C TRP A 44 15.36 -1.47 -5.78
N GLY A 45 15.64 -0.72 -4.70
CA GLY A 45 15.37 0.72 -4.62
C GLY A 45 13.91 1.06 -4.31
N GLU A 46 13.03 0.06 -4.23
CA GLU A 46 11.68 0.17 -3.68
C GLU A 46 11.67 -0.08 -2.18
N THR A 47 10.75 0.59 -1.47
CA THR A 47 10.56 0.42 -0.04
C THR A 47 9.77 -0.85 0.22
N VAL A 48 10.30 -1.75 1.06
CA VAL A 48 9.57 -2.94 1.52
C VAL A 48 9.68 -3.08 3.02
N ALA A 49 8.62 -3.59 3.66
CA ALA A 49 8.70 -3.98 5.07
C ALA A 49 8.82 -5.50 5.18
N LYS A 50 9.79 -5.92 6.00
CA LYS A 50 10.15 -7.31 6.26
C LYS A 50 9.89 -7.67 7.71
N VAL A 51 9.41 -8.88 7.95
CA VAL A 51 9.35 -9.49 9.27
C VAL A 51 10.15 -10.78 9.22
N ASN A 52 11.10 -10.95 10.14
CA ASN A 52 11.92 -12.17 10.23
C ASN A 52 12.53 -12.61 8.88
N LYS A 53 13.14 -11.66 8.15
CA LYS A 53 13.73 -11.83 6.81
C LYS A 53 12.75 -12.13 5.66
N LYS A 54 11.43 -12.01 5.87
CA LYS A 54 10.40 -12.18 4.84
C LYS A 54 9.66 -10.89 4.59
N VAL A 55 9.48 -10.50 3.33
CA VAL A 55 8.67 -9.33 2.96
C VAL A 55 7.20 -9.64 3.23
N PHE A 56 6.50 -8.72 3.90
CA PHE A 56 5.04 -8.80 4.10
C PHE A 56 4.30 -7.63 3.46
N VAL A 57 4.96 -6.50 3.19
CA VAL A 57 4.36 -5.41 2.40
C VAL A 57 5.41 -4.81 1.48
N PHE A 58 5.01 -4.55 0.24
CA PHE A 58 5.76 -3.73 -0.70
C PHE A 58 5.10 -2.37 -0.77
N LEU A 59 5.87 -1.32 -0.52
CA LEU A 59 5.42 0.06 -0.51
C LEU A 59 5.86 0.81 -1.79
N GLY A 60 6.65 0.18 -2.66
CA GLY A 60 7.07 0.76 -3.92
C GLY A 60 8.01 1.96 -3.74
N VAL A 61 8.03 2.85 -4.74
CA VAL A 61 8.85 4.08 -4.75
C VAL A 61 7.97 5.32 -4.63
N THR A 62 8.45 6.31 -3.91
CA THR A 62 7.78 7.62 -3.74
C THR A 62 8.42 8.75 -4.55
N ASP A 63 9.44 8.43 -5.36
CA ASP A 63 10.23 9.38 -6.16
C ASP A 63 9.46 9.96 -7.38
N GLY A 64 8.20 9.56 -7.58
CA GLY A 64 7.38 9.99 -8.73
C GLY A 64 7.74 9.30 -10.05
N SER A 65 8.73 8.40 -10.05
CA SER A 65 9.10 7.58 -11.22
C SER A 65 8.02 6.56 -11.61
N TYR A 66 7.21 6.10 -10.65
CA TYR A 66 6.09 5.19 -10.84
C TYR A 66 4.92 5.62 -9.96
N PRO A 67 3.68 5.26 -10.33
CA PRO A 67 2.54 5.57 -9.48
C PRO A 67 2.69 4.91 -8.11
N MET A 68 2.40 5.66 -7.05
CA MET A 68 2.51 5.15 -5.69
C MET A 68 1.48 4.05 -5.47
N GLY A 69 1.97 2.93 -4.96
CA GLY A 69 1.14 1.75 -4.72
C GLY A 69 1.64 0.97 -3.52
N MET A 70 0.77 0.11 -3.02
CA MET A 70 1.08 -0.83 -1.97
C MET A 70 0.72 -2.23 -2.44
N THR A 71 1.62 -3.19 -2.26
CA THR A 71 1.30 -4.61 -2.46
C THR A 71 1.31 -5.34 -1.13
N VAL A 72 0.20 -5.98 -0.81
CA VAL A 72 0.00 -6.75 0.42
C VAL A 72 -0.46 -8.16 0.10
N LYS A 73 -0.19 -9.09 1.02
CA LYS A 73 -0.65 -10.46 0.92
C LYS A 73 -1.92 -10.65 1.72
N LEU A 74 -3.03 -10.88 1.03
CA LEU A 74 -4.34 -11.12 1.64
C LEU A 74 -4.68 -12.60 1.47
N LYS A 75 -4.57 -13.35 2.57
CA LYS A 75 -4.98 -14.76 2.60
C LYS A 75 -6.47 -14.94 2.87
N ASP A 76 -7.06 -14.00 3.59
CA ASP A 76 -8.50 -13.98 3.82
C ASP A 76 -9.22 -13.66 2.50
N GLU A 77 -10.17 -14.52 2.12
CA GLU A 77 -10.89 -14.39 0.85
C GLU A 77 -11.77 -13.14 0.82
N ALA A 78 -12.33 -12.71 1.96
CA ALA A 78 -13.16 -11.51 2.04
C ALA A 78 -12.31 -10.25 1.93
N ALA A 79 -11.17 -10.17 2.61
CA ALA A 79 -10.21 -9.08 2.50
C ALA A 79 -9.63 -8.99 1.08
N HIS A 80 -9.25 -10.14 0.50
CA HIS A 80 -8.77 -10.20 -0.88
C HIS A 80 -9.83 -9.72 -1.88
N ALA A 81 -11.07 -10.20 -1.77
CA ALA A 81 -12.18 -9.75 -2.61
C ALA A 81 -12.43 -8.25 -2.44
N HIS A 82 -12.40 -7.74 -1.21
CA HIS A 82 -12.58 -6.32 -0.92
C HIS A 82 -11.45 -5.47 -1.53
N ALA A 83 -10.20 -5.88 -1.37
CA ALA A 83 -9.06 -5.21 -1.99
C ALA A 83 -9.19 -5.17 -3.51
N MET A 84 -9.60 -6.28 -4.13
CA MET A 84 -9.86 -6.38 -5.58
C MET A 84 -11.02 -5.50 -6.07
N THR A 85 -11.90 -5.01 -5.19
CA THR A 85 -12.91 -4.00 -5.58
C THR A 85 -12.36 -2.57 -5.61
N SER A 86 -11.14 -2.35 -5.11
CA SER A 86 -10.54 -1.03 -5.09
C SER A 86 -10.18 -0.58 -6.52
N PRO A 87 -10.32 0.71 -6.84
CA PRO A 87 -10.00 1.22 -8.17
C PRO A 87 -8.52 0.99 -8.48
N GLY A 88 -8.26 0.40 -9.65
CA GLY A 88 -6.91 0.04 -10.12
C GLY A 88 -6.23 -1.09 -9.35
N ALA A 89 -6.95 -1.80 -8.47
CA ALA A 89 -6.41 -2.97 -7.78
C ALA A 89 -6.20 -4.12 -8.76
N GLU A 90 -5.00 -4.70 -8.71
CA GLU A 90 -4.62 -5.81 -9.58
C GLU A 90 -3.87 -6.89 -8.80
N PRO A 91 -4.02 -8.17 -9.17
CA PRO A 91 -3.20 -9.22 -8.59
C PRO A 91 -1.73 -8.94 -8.90
N ALA A 92 -0.86 -9.07 -7.89
CA ALA A 92 0.55 -8.76 -8.05
C ALA A 92 1.19 -9.62 -9.17
N GLY A 93 2.06 -8.99 -9.96
CA GLY A 93 2.77 -9.64 -11.07
C GLY A 93 3.69 -10.78 -10.64
N TYR A 94 4.42 -11.36 -11.61
CA TYR A 94 5.43 -12.40 -11.37
C TYR A 94 4.93 -13.66 -10.63
N GLY A 95 3.62 -13.97 -10.75
CA GLY A 95 3.01 -15.13 -10.10
C GLY A 95 2.69 -14.93 -8.62
N LEU A 96 2.95 -13.75 -8.06
CA LEU A 96 2.61 -13.40 -6.68
C LEU A 96 1.09 -13.32 -6.48
N GLY A 97 0.33 -12.91 -7.49
CA GLY A 97 -1.13 -12.91 -7.45
C GLY A 97 -1.73 -14.28 -7.11
N LYS A 98 -1.15 -15.38 -7.60
CA LYS A 98 -1.59 -16.74 -7.24
C LYS A 98 -1.37 -17.09 -5.77
N ALA A 99 -0.44 -16.40 -5.11
CA ALA A 99 -0.18 -16.55 -3.69
C ALA A 99 -1.00 -15.57 -2.83
N GLY A 100 -1.97 -14.86 -3.40
CA GLY A 100 -2.85 -13.91 -2.71
C GLY A 100 -2.27 -12.52 -2.52
N TRP A 101 -1.28 -12.14 -3.34
CA TRP A 101 -0.76 -10.76 -3.32
C TRP A 101 -1.59 -9.85 -4.20
N VAL A 102 -2.02 -8.72 -3.64
CA VAL A 102 -2.81 -7.69 -4.34
C VAL A 102 -2.02 -6.39 -4.33
N SER A 103 -1.87 -5.79 -5.51
CA SER A 103 -1.29 -4.48 -5.72
C SER A 103 -2.41 -3.44 -5.77
N LEU A 104 -2.26 -2.39 -4.98
CA LEU A 104 -3.26 -1.35 -4.77
C LEU A 104 -2.63 0.02 -5.08
N PRO A 105 -3.08 0.74 -6.10
CA PRO A 105 -2.63 2.11 -6.35
C PRO A 105 -3.21 3.05 -5.27
N LEU A 106 -2.37 3.94 -4.74
CA LEU A 106 -2.74 4.89 -3.69
C LEU A 106 -3.18 6.24 -4.25
N GLU A 107 -2.81 6.54 -5.50
CA GLU A 107 -3.10 7.80 -6.20
C GLU A 107 -4.49 7.83 -6.86
N GLU A 108 -5.13 6.68 -7.03
CA GLU A 108 -6.45 6.57 -7.66
C GLU A 108 -7.54 7.23 -6.81
N LYS A 109 -8.49 7.89 -7.49
CA LYS A 109 -9.63 8.51 -6.81
C LYS A 109 -10.56 7.41 -6.30
N GLY A 110 -10.71 7.32 -4.99
CA GLY A 110 -11.44 6.22 -4.34
C GLY A 110 -10.54 5.11 -3.82
N SER A 111 -9.20 5.28 -3.87
CA SER A 111 -8.29 4.37 -3.18
C SER A 111 -8.64 4.29 -1.69
N PRO A 112 -8.49 3.10 -1.08
CA PRO A 112 -8.84 2.85 0.31
C PRO A 112 -8.22 3.86 1.27
N ALA A 113 -8.91 4.09 2.40
CA ALA A 113 -8.41 4.94 3.47
C ALA A 113 -7.15 4.33 4.10
N ALA A 114 -6.29 5.17 4.68
CA ALA A 114 -5.07 4.70 5.33
C ALA A 114 -5.32 3.64 6.40
N GLU A 115 -6.43 3.73 7.13
CA GLU A 115 -6.81 2.75 8.16
C GLU A 115 -7.06 1.36 7.58
N LEU A 116 -7.85 1.28 6.50
CA LEU A 116 -8.11 0.01 5.81
C LEU A 116 -6.83 -0.58 5.19
N LEU A 117 -5.93 0.28 4.68
CA LEU A 117 -4.62 -0.17 4.22
C LEU A 117 -3.79 -0.77 5.38
N CYS A 118 -3.83 -0.15 6.57
CA CYS A 118 -3.16 -0.68 7.76
C CYS A 118 -3.73 -2.03 8.18
N ASP A 119 -5.07 -2.20 8.16
CA ASP A 119 -5.71 -3.49 8.44
C ASP A 119 -5.19 -4.59 7.49
N TRP A 120 -5.11 -4.28 6.20
CA TRP A 120 -4.57 -5.21 5.20
C TRP A 120 -3.08 -5.51 5.39
N VAL A 121 -2.30 -4.53 5.85
CA VAL A 121 -0.90 -4.74 6.21
C VAL A 121 -0.78 -5.64 7.44
N GLU A 122 -1.63 -5.48 8.44
CA GLU A 122 -1.66 -6.36 9.61
C GLU A 122 -2.01 -7.80 9.20
N GLU A 123 -3.03 -7.98 8.34
CA GLU A 123 -3.39 -9.29 7.79
C GLU A 123 -2.21 -9.94 7.06
N SER A 124 -1.53 -9.16 6.22
CA SER A 124 -0.33 -9.63 5.52
C SER A 124 0.81 -9.97 6.49
N TYR A 125 0.98 -9.17 7.54
CA TYR A 125 1.93 -9.44 8.60
C TYR A 125 1.59 -10.76 9.32
N ARG A 126 0.35 -10.96 9.76
CA ARG A 126 -0.13 -12.22 10.37
C ARG A 126 0.05 -13.41 9.44
N ALA A 127 -0.07 -13.20 8.12
CA ALA A 127 0.11 -14.25 7.12
C ALA A 127 1.57 -14.70 6.91
N ILE A 128 2.55 -13.84 7.23
CA ILE A 128 4.00 -14.04 6.97
C ILE A 128 4.81 -14.21 8.26
N ALA A 129 4.45 -13.51 9.32
CA ALA A 129 5.14 -13.47 10.60
C ALA A 129 5.12 -14.86 11.28
N PRO A 130 6.18 -15.20 12.03
CA PRO A 130 6.19 -16.39 12.87
C PRO A 130 5.18 -16.25 14.00
N LYS A 131 4.59 -17.38 14.42
CA LYS A 131 3.59 -17.45 15.51
C LYS A 131 4.02 -16.71 16.80
N LYS A 132 5.32 -16.68 17.08
CA LYS A 132 5.88 -15.94 18.23
C LYS A 132 5.62 -14.44 18.16
N LEU A 133 5.83 -13.82 17.00
CA LEU A 133 5.62 -12.38 16.84
C LEU A 133 4.14 -12.02 16.73
N ILE A 134 3.33 -12.92 16.16
CA ILE A 134 1.86 -12.79 16.17
C ILE A 134 1.35 -12.79 17.62
N ALA A 135 1.81 -13.73 18.45
CA ALA A 135 1.44 -13.76 19.86
C ALA A 135 1.89 -12.51 20.64
N GLU A 136 3.02 -11.89 20.26
CA GLU A 136 3.46 -10.61 20.82
C GLU A 136 2.58 -9.45 20.38
N LEU A 137 2.12 -9.46 19.12
CA LEU A 137 1.16 -8.49 18.61
C LEU A 137 -0.21 -8.59 19.32
N ASP A 138 -0.73 -9.81 19.52
CA ASP A 138 -2.00 -10.04 20.23
C ASP A 138 -1.91 -9.77 21.74
N ALA A 139 -0.71 -9.65 22.30
CA ALA A 139 -0.49 -9.36 23.72
C ALA A 139 -0.36 -7.86 24.04
N ARG A 140 -0.36 -6.99 23.02
CA ARG A 140 -0.35 -5.53 23.15
C ARG A 140 -1.76 -4.97 23.32
#